data_AF-A0A2N6FX79-F1
#
_entry.id   AF-A0A2N6FX79-F1
#
_cell.length_a   1.000
_cell.length_b   1.000
_cell.length_c   1.000
_cell.angle_alpha   90.00
_cell.angle_beta   90.00
_cell.angle_gamma   90.00
#
_symmetry.space_group_name_H-M   'P 1'
#
loop_
_entity.id
_entity.type
_entity.pdbx_description
1 polymer ?
#
loop_
_entity_poly.entity_id
_entity_poly.type
_entity_poly.pdbx_seq_one_letter_code
_entity_poly.pdbx_strand_id
1 'polypeptide(L)' 'MGKAVENPKKHIISCRISDEEMSALQDIATSKGQNISDLIRQTIFALQSTARHAA' A
#
# COMPACT_ATOMS: atom_id res chain seq x y z
N MET A 1 3.68 -25.99 -16.17
CA MET A 1 5.03 -25.47 -15.88
C MET A 1 4.93 -23.98 -15.59
N GLY A 2 4.99 -23.60 -14.31
CA GLY A 2 4.81 -22.20 -13.89
C GLY A 2 6.05 -21.38 -14.22
N LYS A 3 5.89 -20.28 -14.95
CA LYS A 3 6.97 -19.33 -15.21
C LYS A 3 7.47 -18.80 -13.86
N ALA A 4 8.75 -19.00 -13.56
CA ALA A 4 9.37 -18.35 -12.42
C ALA A 4 9.34 -16.83 -12.65
N VAL A 5 8.64 -16.10 -11.79
CA VAL A 5 8.55 -14.64 -11.86
C VAL A 5 9.71 -14.07 -11.07
N GLU A 6 10.53 -13.22 -11.71
CA GLU A 6 11.52 -12.41 -11.01
C GLU A 6 10.79 -11.52 -9.99
N ASN A 7 11.10 -11.67 -8.71
CA ASN A 7 10.40 -11.04 -7.59
C ASN A 7 8.93 -11.46 -7.41
N PRO A 8 8.66 -12.71 -6.96
CA PRO A 8 7.32 -13.06 -6.52
C PRO A 8 6.93 -12.15 -5.33
N LYS A 9 5.68 -11.67 -5.31
CA LYS A 9 5.15 -10.86 -4.19
C LYS A 9 5.23 -11.70 -2.90
N LYS A 10 6.24 -11.45 -2.05
CA LYS A 10 6.52 -12.26 -0.85
C LYS A 10 5.56 -11.99 0.32
N HIS A 11 5.10 -10.75 0.45
CA HIS A 11 4.26 -10.30 1.57
C HIS A 11 3.01 -9.63 1.01
N ILE A 12 1.93 -10.41 0.92
CA ILE A 12 0.61 -9.91 0.50
C ILE A 12 -0.20 -9.62 1.76
N ILE A 13 -0.70 -8.40 1.86
CA ILE A 13 -1.59 -7.99 2.94
C ILE A 13 -2.99 -7.88 2.33
N SER A 14 -3.95 -8.59 2.92
CA SER A 14 -5.36 -8.46 2.60
C SER A 14 -6.01 -7.61 3.67
N CYS A 15 -6.64 -6.50 3.29
CA CYS A 15 -7.45 -5.66 4.17
C CYS A 15 -8.89 -5.60 3.65
N ARG A 16 -9.84 -5.36 4.55
CA ARG A 16 -11.23 -5.06 4.22
C ARG A 16 -11.46 -3.57 4.48
N ILE A 17 -11.96 -2.89 3.48
CA ILE A 17 -12.31 -1.47 3.49
C ILE A 17 -13.68 -1.31 2.82
N SER A 18 -14.37 -0.21 3.07
CA SER A 18 -15.60 0.12 2.37
C SER A 18 -15.35 0.57 0.93
N ASP A 19 -16.40 0.58 0.10
CA ASP A 19 -16.32 1.09 -1.27
C ASP A 19 -15.95 2.58 -1.30
N GLU A 20 -16.45 3.35 -0.32
CA GLU A 20 -16.16 4.77 -0.15
C GLU A 20 -14.67 5.01 0.17
N GLU A 21 -14.11 4.23 1.09
CA GLU A 21 -12.69 4.28 1.44
C GLU A 21 -11.81 3.88 0.23
N MET A 22 -12.24 2.87 -0.52
CA MET A 22 -11.53 2.44 -1.74
C MET A 22 -11.55 3.52 -2.82
N SER A 23 -12.68 4.20 -3.02
CA SER A 23 -12.79 5.31 -3.97
C SER A 23 -11.84 6.45 -3.60
N ALA A 24 -11.81 6.84 -2.32
CA ALA A 24 -10.91 7.88 -1.84
C ALA A 24 -9.43 7.49 -2.04
N LEU A 25 -9.06 6.24 -1.74
CA LEU A 25 -7.70 5.74 -1.98
C LEU A 25 -7.32 5.77 -3.47
N GLN A 26 -8.27 5.41 -4.35
CA GLN A 26 -8.06 5.43 -5.79
C GLN A 26 -7.83 6.86 -6.31
N ASP A 27 -8.61 7.83 -5.84
CA ASP A 27 -8.45 9.24 -6.23
C ASP A 27 -7.10 9.79 -5.81
N ILE A 28 -6.69 9.52 -4.55
CA ILE A 28 -5.39 9.95 -4.03
C ILE A 28 -4.26 9.32 -4.83
N ALA A 29 -4.30 8.01 -5.06
CA ALA A 29 -3.27 7.29 -5.80
C ALA A 29 -3.13 7.84 -7.23
N THR A 30 -4.27 8.05 -7.90
CA THR A 30 -4.33 8.61 -9.26
C THR A 30 -3.75 10.04 -9.30
N SER A 31 -4.12 10.90 -8.35
CA SER A 31 -3.61 12.28 -8.28
C SER A 31 -2.09 12.37 -8.14
N LYS A 32 -1.46 11.33 -7.56
CA LYS A 32 -0.01 11.24 -7.33
C LYS A 32 0.72 10.40 -8.39
N GLY A 33 0.01 9.85 -9.38
CA GLY A 33 0.59 8.95 -10.38
C GLY A 33 1.14 7.65 -9.79
N GLN A 34 0.56 7.18 -8.68
CA GLN A 34 0.98 5.98 -7.95
C GLN A 34 -0.12 4.92 -7.95
N ASN A 35 0.23 3.66 -7.68
CA ASN A 35 -0.78 2.64 -7.37
C ASN A 35 -1.07 2.61 -5.86
N ILE A 36 -2.22 2.06 -5.50
CA ILE A 36 -2.68 1.99 -4.10
C ILE A 36 -1.70 1.22 -3.22
N SER A 37 -1.08 0.14 -3.72
CA SER A 37 -0.11 -0.62 -2.92
C SER A 37 1.10 0.21 -2.53
N ASP A 38 1.61 1.04 -3.45
CA ASP A 38 2.75 1.91 -3.17
C ASP A 38 2.39 3.08 -2.27
N LEU A 39 1.18 3.63 -2.42
CA LEU A 39 0.63 4.64 -1.51
C LEU A 39 0.54 4.11 -0.07
N ILE A 40 -0.07 2.92 0.09
CA ILE A 40 -0.24 2.30 1.42
C ILE A 40 1.11 1.96 2.05
N ARG A 41 2.08 1.43 1.28
CA ARG A 41 3.43 1.17 1.78
C ARG A 41 4.09 2.43 2.32
N GLN A 42 4.03 3.53 1.58
CA GLN A 42 4.60 4.81 2.01
C GLN A 42 3.99 5.28 3.33
N THR A 43 2.66 5.20 3.46
CA THR A 43 1.96 5.57 4.70
C THR A 43 2.38 4.68 5.87
N ILE A 44 2.48 3.36 5.68
CA ILE A 44 2.92 2.44 6.73
C ILE A 44 4.35 2.79 7.21
N PHE A 45 5.27 3.04 6.29
CA PHE A 45 6.64 3.42 6.65
C PHE A 45 6.70 4.79 7.34
N ALA A 46 5.90 5.77 6.89
CA ALA A 46 5.78 7.07 7.54
C ALA A 46 5.27 6.93 8.98
N LEU A 47 4.20 6.14 9.20
CA LEU A 47 3.67 5.88 10.54
C LEU A 47 4.68 5.18 11.45
N GLN A 48 5.45 4.22 10.92
CA GLN A 48 6.52 3.56 11.67
C GLN A 48 7.62 4.54 12.08
N SER A 49 7.97 5.48 11.20
CA SER A 49 8.95 6.51 11.51
C SER A 49 8.45 7.40 12.66
N THR A 50 7.19 7.85 12.62
CA THR A 50 6.59 8.64 13.69
C THR A 50 6.53 7.87 15.01
N ALA A 51 6.11 6.60 14.98
CA ALA A 51 6.01 5.76 16.17
C ALA A 51 7.35 5.56 16.90
N ARG A 52 8.48 5.54 16.18
CA ARG A 52 9.83 5.46 16.79
C ARG A 52 10.31 6.76 17.44
N HIS A 53 9.79 7.91 17.02
CA HIS A 53 10.18 9.21 17.60
C HIS A 53 9.31 9.61 18.80
N ALA A 54 8.18 8.94 19.01
CA ALA A 54 7.24 9.18 20.10
C ALA A 54 7.44 8.25 21.31
N ALA A 55 8.40 7.31 21.25
CA ALA A 55 8.76 6.36 22.29
C ALA A 55 10.16 6.68 22.84
#